data_AF-A0A973ICQ6-F1
#
_entry.id   AF-A0A973ICQ6-F1
#
_cell.length_a   1.000
_cell.length_b   1.000
_cell.length_c   1.000
_cell.angle_alpha   90.00
_cell.angle_beta   90.00
_cell.angle_gamma   90.00
#
_symmetry.space_group_name_H-M   'P 1'
#
loop_
_entity.id
_entity.type
_entity.pdbx_description
1 polymer ?
#
loop_
_entity_poly.entity_id
_entity_poly.type
_entity_poly.pdbx_seq_one_letter_code
_entity_poly.pdbx_strand_id
1 'polypeptide(L)'
;QVVLEQAGCVIAGATSNIAPADKRLYAIRDVTATVESRDLITASILSKKLAAGLEGLVLDVKVGSGAFMKSLEEARELASALVDTANAAGCPTTALITDMNQPLSQSLGNALEVADVVHVMREGTPHPLTEICAALGGPLLAGANLAETNEAGAKMVSDAIASGQALERFGQMITAMGGPLAFIDNPSRYLPEATVIREITSQNAGYVTGMDGETLGLAVVELGGGRKVETDVIDPSVGLSNVARLGAKVAKGGVLAVVHASRPELADQAEQMVRAAITIGPKAVDVPPLIHDIVH
;
A
#
# COMPACT_ATOMS: atom_id res chain seq x y z
N GLN A 1 24.08 -6.05 1.80
CA GLN A 1 25.00 -5.67 0.70
C GLN A 1 24.88 -6.65 -0.47
N VAL A 2 25.10 -7.96 -0.28
CA VAL A 2 24.97 -8.99 -1.34
C VAL A 2 23.63 -8.92 -2.09
N VAL A 3 22.50 -8.80 -1.39
CA VAL A 3 21.16 -8.68 -2.01
C VAL A 3 21.06 -7.45 -2.93
N LEU A 4 21.58 -6.30 -2.47
CA LEU A 4 21.53 -5.04 -3.22
C LEU A 4 22.40 -5.10 -4.48
N GLU A 5 23.58 -5.72 -4.38
CA GLU A 5 24.48 -5.92 -5.53
C GLU A 5 23.88 -6.85 -6.60
N GLN A 6 23.09 -7.84 -6.19
CA GLN A 6 22.47 -8.82 -7.10
C GLN A 6 21.17 -8.31 -7.72
N ALA A 7 20.25 -7.80 -6.89
CA ALA A 7 18.89 -7.46 -7.31
C ALA A 7 18.69 -5.97 -7.59
N GLY A 8 19.59 -5.09 -7.13
CA GLY A 8 19.43 -3.64 -7.22
C GLY A 8 18.46 -3.04 -6.20
N CYS A 9 17.79 -3.86 -5.39
CA CYS A 9 16.88 -3.42 -4.33
C CYS A 9 16.83 -4.43 -3.17
N VAL A 10 16.32 -3.98 -2.02
CA VAL A 10 16.06 -4.82 -0.84
C VAL A 10 14.93 -4.22 -0.01
N ILE A 11 14.04 -5.07 0.51
CA ILE A 11 13.04 -4.69 1.50
C ILE A 11 13.37 -5.41 2.80
N ALA A 12 13.70 -4.68 3.86
CA ALA A 12 14.10 -5.27 5.13
C ALA A 12 13.43 -4.55 6.31
N GLY A 13 13.21 -5.29 7.40
CA GLY A 13 12.75 -4.70 8.66
C GLY A 13 13.79 -3.78 9.28
N ALA A 14 13.34 -2.80 10.07
CA ALA A 14 14.23 -1.91 10.81
C ALA A 14 15.05 -2.71 11.84
N THR A 15 16.37 -2.66 11.73
CA THR A 15 17.26 -3.27 12.72
C THR A 15 17.29 -2.42 14.00
N SER A 16 17.78 -2.99 15.10
CA SER A 16 17.95 -2.26 16.38
C SER A 16 18.87 -1.04 16.29
N ASN A 17 19.65 -0.93 15.22
CA ASN A 17 20.67 0.11 15.05
C ASN A 17 20.15 1.29 14.21
N ILE A 18 18.97 1.19 13.61
CA ILE A 18 18.35 2.28 12.83
C ILE A 18 17.36 3.02 13.74
N ALA A 19 17.66 4.30 14.04
CA ALA A 19 16.82 5.19 14.87
C ALA A 19 16.30 4.53 16.17
N PRO A 20 17.18 4.05 17.09
CA PRO A 20 16.76 3.31 18.28
C PRO A 20 15.89 4.12 19.25
N ALA A 21 16.06 5.45 19.28
CA ALA A 21 15.23 6.35 20.08
C ALA A 21 13.79 6.40 19.55
N ASP A 22 13.61 6.44 18.23
CA ASP A 22 12.29 6.42 17.61
C ASP A 22 11.53 5.13 17.93
N LYS A 23 12.18 3.97 17.89
CA LYS A 23 11.54 2.70 18.26
C LYS A 23 10.89 2.76 19.65
N ARG A 24 11.60 3.30 20.65
CA ARG A 24 11.07 3.44 22.01
C ARG A 24 9.97 4.49 22.09
N LEU A 25 10.13 5.62 21.40
CA LEU A 25 9.16 6.70 21.40
C LEU A 25 7.85 6.28 20.71
N TYR A 26 7.93 5.58 19.58
CA TYR A 26 6.78 5.05 18.86
C TYR A 26 5.98 4.07 19.72
N ALA A 27 6.66 3.13 20.40
CA ALA A 27 5.99 2.18 21.29
C ALA A 27 5.19 2.85 22.44
N ILE A 28 5.67 3.98 22.95
CA ILE A 28 4.93 4.78 23.95
C ILE A 28 3.74 5.48 23.28
N ARG A 29 3.94 6.06 22.09
CA ARG A 29 2.89 6.79 21.38
C ARG A 29 1.70 5.91 21.03
N ASP A 30 1.97 4.69 20.59
CA ASP A 30 1.00 3.68 20.17
C ASP A 30 -0.01 3.35 21.28
N VAL A 31 0.43 3.41 22.55
CA VAL A 31 -0.40 3.08 23.73
C VAL A 31 -0.87 4.30 24.53
N THR A 32 -0.58 5.52 24.06
CA THR A 32 -0.92 6.77 24.78
C THR A 32 -1.79 7.72 23.98
N ALA A 33 -2.32 7.28 22.83
CA ALA A 33 -3.10 8.12 21.91
C ALA A 33 -2.33 9.39 21.48
N THR A 34 -1.00 9.30 21.36
CA THR A 34 -0.13 10.41 20.88
C THR A 34 0.55 10.08 19.54
N VAL A 35 0.01 9.08 18.83
CA VAL A 35 0.41 8.79 17.45
C VAL A 35 0.09 9.99 16.54
N GLU A 36 -1.05 10.66 16.77
CA GLU A 36 -1.64 11.67 15.90
C GLU A 36 -0.96 13.06 15.90
N SER A 37 0.23 13.17 16.49
CA SER A 37 1.00 14.41 16.46
C SER A 37 1.83 14.49 15.19
N ARG A 38 1.57 15.51 14.35
CA ARG A 38 2.32 15.79 13.10
C ARG A 38 3.83 15.81 13.32
N ASP A 39 4.30 16.55 14.32
CA ASP A 39 5.74 16.70 14.58
C ASP A 39 6.39 15.36 14.94
N LEU A 40 5.68 14.51 15.72
CA LEU A 40 6.15 13.18 16.07
C LEU A 40 6.05 12.19 14.90
N ILE A 41 5.08 12.36 13.99
CA ILE A 41 5.00 11.59 12.74
C ILE A 41 6.20 11.93 11.85
N THR A 42 6.45 13.22 11.62
CA THR A 42 7.58 13.71 10.82
C THR A 42 8.91 13.21 11.36
N ALA A 43 9.17 13.42 12.66
CA ALA A 43 10.40 12.96 13.30
C ALA A 43 10.55 11.43 13.23
N SER A 44 9.46 10.69 13.44
CA SER A 44 9.49 9.23 13.37
C SER A 44 9.82 8.72 11.98
N ILE A 45 9.11 9.20 10.96
CA ILE A 45 9.32 8.77 9.57
C ILE A 45 10.74 9.09 9.12
N LEU A 46 11.16 10.35 9.27
CA LEU A 46 12.43 10.81 8.72
C LEU A 46 13.64 10.27 9.47
N SER A 47 13.58 10.09 10.79
CA SER A 47 14.72 9.56 11.55
C SER A 47 15.17 8.19 11.04
N LYS A 48 14.23 7.32 10.67
CA LYS A 48 14.52 6.00 10.09
C LYS A 48 15.07 6.09 8.67
N LYS A 49 14.51 6.99 7.84
CA LYS A 49 14.90 7.13 6.43
C LYS A 49 16.27 7.81 6.29
N LEU A 50 16.50 8.90 7.00
CA LEU A 50 17.76 9.63 6.98
C LEU A 50 18.91 8.82 7.59
N ALA A 51 18.63 7.98 8.60
CA ALA A 51 19.62 7.07 9.16
C ALA A 51 20.12 6.01 8.15
N ALA A 52 19.41 5.78 7.04
CA ALA A 52 19.83 4.89 5.97
C ALA A 52 20.80 5.55 4.97
N GLY A 53 21.09 6.85 5.10
CA GLY A 53 22.05 7.56 4.24
C GLY A 53 21.57 7.73 2.80
N LEU A 54 20.31 8.11 2.61
CA LEU A 54 19.69 8.22 1.29
C LEU A 54 20.17 9.47 0.52
N GLU A 55 20.43 9.31 -0.78
CA GLU A 55 20.76 10.40 -1.71
C GLU A 55 19.53 11.12 -2.27
N GLY A 56 18.35 10.49 -2.15
CA GLY A 56 17.06 11.07 -2.52
C GLY A 56 15.92 10.29 -1.88
N LEU A 57 14.82 10.98 -1.62
CA LEU A 57 13.64 10.43 -0.94
C LEU A 57 12.36 10.89 -1.63
N VAL A 58 11.45 9.96 -1.89
CA VAL A 58 10.06 10.27 -2.26
C VAL A 58 9.15 9.75 -1.17
N LEU A 59 8.15 10.56 -0.80
CA LEU A 59 7.18 10.24 0.22
C LEU A 59 5.78 10.12 -0.40
N ASP A 60 5.03 9.14 0.07
CA ASP A 60 3.65 8.89 -0.35
C ASP A 60 2.73 9.22 0.83
N VAL A 61 2.09 10.39 0.78
CA VAL A 61 1.20 10.89 1.83
C VAL A 61 -0.24 10.60 1.43
N LYS A 62 -0.87 9.69 2.16
CA LYS A 62 -2.24 9.25 1.87
C LYS A 62 -3.27 10.28 2.34
N VAL A 63 -4.33 10.47 1.54
CA VAL A 63 -5.52 11.24 1.91
C VAL A 63 -6.80 10.46 1.62
N GLY A 64 -7.79 10.53 2.52
CA GLY A 64 -9.13 9.95 2.31
C GLY A 64 -9.54 8.98 3.41
N SER A 65 -10.63 8.24 3.15
CA SER A 65 -11.29 7.40 4.17
C SER A 65 -10.38 6.36 4.81
N GLY A 66 -9.48 5.73 4.04
CA GLY A 66 -8.49 4.77 4.54
C GLY A 66 -7.16 5.38 4.99
N ALA A 67 -7.01 6.70 4.93
CA ALA A 67 -5.77 7.37 5.33
C ALA A 67 -5.84 7.87 6.79
N PHE A 68 -4.66 8.20 7.31
CA PHE A 68 -4.53 8.90 8.58
C PHE A 68 -4.99 10.37 8.45
N MET A 69 -4.63 11.03 7.34
CA MET A 69 -5.09 12.38 7.01
C MET A 69 -6.41 12.29 6.25
N LYS A 70 -7.50 12.83 6.81
CA LYS A 70 -8.83 12.72 6.19
C LYS A 70 -9.10 13.86 5.20
N SER A 71 -8.43 15.01 5.37
CA SER A 71 -8.55 16.16 4.47
C SER A 71 -7.27 16.42 3.66
N LEU A 72 -7.43 17.06 2.50
CA LEU A 72 -6.31 17.45 1.64
C LEU A 72 -5.43 18.53 2.30
N GLU A 73 -6.02 19.39 3.13
CA GLU A 73 -5.28 20.42 3.87
C GLU A 73 -4.32 19.79 4.88
N GLU A 74 -4.80 18.88 5.73
CA GLU A 74 -3.96 18.14 6.68
C GLU A 74 -2.86 17.34 5.98
N ALA A 75 -3.20 16.69 4.85
CA ALA A 75 -2.22 15.95 4.05
C ALA A 75 -1.13 16.86 3.49
N ARG A 76 -1.48 18.07 3.03
CA ARG A 76 -0.52 19.08 2.57
C ARG A 76 0.39 19.54 3.70
N GLU A 77 -0.16 19.84 4.87
CA GLU A 77 0.62 20.26 6.02
C GLU A 77 1.64 19.18 6.44
N LEU A 78 1.22 17.92 6.47
CA LEU A 78 2.13 16.80 6.77
C LEU A 78 3.20 16.65 5.68
N ALA A 79 2.81 16.71 4.40
CA ALA A 79 3.73 16.62 3.27
C ALA A 79 4.78 17.74 3.31
N SER A 80 4.38 19.00 3.51
CA SER A 80 5.31 20.13 3.67
C SER A 80 6.25 19.93 4.85
N ALA A 81 5.74 19.54 6.02
CA ALA A 81 6.58 19.32 7.20
C ALA A 81 7.64 18.24 6.96
N LEU A 82 7.27 17.15 6.27
CA LEU A 82 8.20 16.07 5.92
C LEU A 82 9.27 16.54 4.92
N VAL A 83 8.84 17.21 3.85
CA VAL A 83 9.71 17.68 2.77
C VAL A 83 10.69 18.74 3.29
N ASP A 84 10.20 19.76 3.99
CA ASP A 84 11.02 20.84 4.56
C ASP A 84 12.08 20.29 5.51
N THR A 85 11.68 19.37 6.40
CA THR A 85 12.59 18.78 7.39
C THR A 85 13.66 17.91 6.73
N ALA A 86 13.29 17.10 5.73
CA ALA A 86 14.23 16.23 5.04
C ALA A 86 15.22 17.02 4.17
N ASN A 87 14.74 18.03 3.44
CA ASN A 87 15.57 18.94 2.66
C ASN A 87 16.52 19.75 3.57
N ALA A 88 16.04 20.24 4.72
CA ALA A 88 16.89 20.91 5.72
C ALA A 88 17.97 19.98 6.32
N ALA A 89 17.70 18.67 6.37
CA ALA A 89 18.67 17.64 6.76
C ALA A 89 19.62 17.23 5.62
N GLY A 90 19.52 17.84 4.44
CA GLY A 90 20.39 17.60 3.29
C GLY A 90 20.00 16.40 2.42
N CYS A 91 18.77 15.88 2.56
CA CYS A 91 18.25 14.80 1.71
C CYS A 91 17.20 15.36 0.75
N PRO A 92 17.50 15.47 -0.57
CA PRO A 92 16.53 15.92 -1.56
C PRO A 92 15.25 15.09 -1.50
N THR A 93 14.14 15.75 -1.18
CA THR A 93 12.87 15.06 -0.91
C THR A 93 11.71 15.67 -1.68
N THR A 94 10.82 14.83 -2.17
CA THR A 94 9.52 15.22 -2.77
C THR A 94 8.42 14.36 -2.15
N ALA A 95 7.23 14.89 -1.94
CA ALA A 95 6.08 14.14 -1.46
C ALA A 95 4.93 14.19 -2.47
N LEU A 96 4.29 13.06 -2.72
CA LEU A 96 3.04 12.97 -3.47
C LEU A 96 1.90 12.79 -2.49
N ILE A 97 0.82 13.53 -2.67
CA ILE A 97 -0.43 13.31 -1.92
C ILE A 97 -1.33 12.42 -2.77
N THR A 98 -1.67 11.24 -2.26
CA THR A 98 -2.31 10.19 -3.07
C THR A 98 -3.60 9.67 -2.44
N ASP A 99 -4.54 9.26 -3.30
CA ASP A 99 -5.88 8.86 -2.88
C ASP A 99 -5.88 7.54 -2.11
N MET A 100 -6.69 7.51 -1.05
CA MET A 100 -6.97 6.35 -0.23
C MET A 100 -8.46 6.26 0.12
N ASN A 101 -9.34 6.83 -0.73
CA ASN A 101 -10.80 6.72 -0.57
C ASN A 101 -11.34 5.35 -1.03
N GLN A 102 -10.49 4.55 -1.65
CA GLN A 102 -10.67 3.13 -1.90
C GLN A 102 -9.31 2.42 -1.82
N PRO A 103 -9.29 1.10 -1.60
CA PRO A 103 -8.05 0.32 -1.69
C PRO A 103 -7.35 0.53 -3.04
N LEU A 104 -6.03 0.72 -3.02
CA LEU A 104 -5.25 0.95 -4.25
C LEU A 104 -5.31 -0.27 -5.17
N SER A 105 -5.08 -1.46 -4.59
CA SER A 105 -5.31 -2.77 -5.20
C SER A 105 -6.72 -3.27 -4.89
N GLN A 106 -7.23 -4.22 -5.68
CA GLN A 106 -8.46 -4.96 -5.36
C GLN A 106 -8.23 -6.09 -4.33
N SER A 107 -7.00 -6.25 -3.87
CA SER A 107 -6.57 -7.19 -2.83
C SER A 107 -6.13 -6.44 -1.58
N LEU A 108 -6.59 -6.89 -0.42
CA LEU A 108 -6.20 -6.41 0.91
C LEU A 108 -5.82 -7.62 1.76
N GLY A 109 -4.60 -7.65 2.28
CA GLY A 109 -4.06 -8.78 3.04
C GLY A 109 -2.57 -8.95 2.81
N ASN A 110 -2.02 -10.12 3.10
CA ASN A 110 -0.57 -10.34 2.91
C ASN A 110 -0.28 -11.15 1.65
N ALA A 111 -0.70 -12.42 1.62
CA ALA A 111 -0.46 -13.29 0.47
C ALA A 111 -1.21 -12.80 -0.78
N LEU A 112 -2.44 -12.30 -0.59
CA LEU A 112 -3.27 -11.76 -1.66
C LEU A 112 -2.63 -10.54 -2.35
N GLU A 113 -2.03 -9.63 -1.57
CA GLU A 113 -1.34 -8.45 -2.12
C GLU A 113 -0.04 -8.84 -2.84
N VAL A 114 0.72 -9.81 -2.33
CA VAL A 114 1.90 -10.31 -3.03
C VAL A 114 1.53 -10.98 -4.36
N ALA A 115 0.45 -11.78 -4.38
CA ALA A 115 -0.06 -12.38 -5.60
C ALA A 115 -0.49 -11.31 -6.62
N ASP A 116 -1.19 -10.27 -6.17
CA ASP A 116 -1.64 -9.18 -7.03
C ASP A 116 -0.48 -8.37 -7.62
N VAL A 117 0.53 -8.04 -6.80
CA VAL A 117 1.74 -7.35 -7.28
C VAL A 117 2.48 -8.16 -8.34
N VAL A 118 2.63 -9.48 -8.14
CA VAL A 118 3.23 -10.35 -9.16
C VAL A 118 2.38 -10.40 -10.43
N HIS A 119 1.05 -10.47 -10.30
CA HIS A 119 0.14 -10.46 -11.44
C HIS A 119 0.27 -9.17 -12.23
N VAL A 120 0.21 -8.01 -11.57
CA VAL A 120 0.32 -6.69 -12.22
C VAL A 120 1.67 -6.52 -12.92
N MET A 121 2.77 -6.92 -12.28
CA MET A 121 4.09 -6.86 -12.93
C MET A 121 4.23 -7.84 -14.11
N ARG A 122 3.52 -8.98 -14.08
CA ARG A 122 3.54 -9.98 -15.15
C ARG A 122 2.72 -9.56 -16.36
N GLU A 123 1.53 -9.01 -16.14
CA GLU A 123 0.68 -8.52 -17.23
C GLU A 123 1.26 -7.27 -17.88
N GLY A 124 1.93 -6.42 -17.10
CA GLY A 124 2.56 -5.20 -17.61
C GLY A 124 1.57 -4.16 -18.16
N THR A 125 0.27 -4.33 -17.87
CA THR A 125 -0.80 -3.46 -18.33
C THR A 125 -1.03 -2.29 -17.39
N PRO A 126 -1.63 -1.17 -17.87
CA PRO A 126 -1.99 -0.04 -17.01
C PRO A 126 -2.84 -0.48 -15.81
N HIS A 127 -2.35 -0.16 -14.62
CA HIS A 127 -3.01 -0.46 -13.35
C HIS A 127 -2.73 0.69 -12.35
N PRO A 128 -3.62 0.99 -11.38
CA PRO A 128 -3.34 2.01 -10.37
C PRO A 128 -2.00 1.80 -9.62
N LEU A 129 -1.61 0.55 -9.39
CA LEU A 129 -0.29 0.22 -8.83
C LEU A 129 0.86 0.68 -9.74
N THR A 130 0.77 0.46 -11.06
CA THR A 130 1.83 0.89 -11.98
C THR A 130 1.87 2.41 -12.10
N GLU A 131 0.70 3.07 -12.10
CA GLU A 131 0.58 4.52 -12.18
C GLU A 131 1.21 5.19 -10.96
N ILE A 132 0.91 4.72 -9.74
CA ILE A 132 1.52 5.30 -8.53
C ILE A 132 3.03 5.01 -8.45
N CYS A 133 3.47 3.81 -8.84
CA CYS A 133 4.90 3.48 -8.86
C CYS A 133 5.65 4.39 -9.83
N ALA A 134 5.09 4.66 -11.01
CA ALA A 134 5.66 5.57 -11.98
C ALA A 134 5.71 7.01 -11.45
N ALA A 135 4.63 7.49 -10.85
CA ALA A 135 4.56 8.83 -10.30
C ALA A 135 5.55 9.07 -9.15
N LEU A 136 5.73 8.07 -8.27
CA LEU A 136 6.72 8.12 -7.18
C LEU A 136 8.15 7.99 -7.70
N GLY A 137 8.38 7.11 -8.68
CA GLY A 137 9.72 6.85 -9.21
C GLY A 137 10.25 7.95 -10.13
N GLY A 138 9.36 8.74 -10.76
CA GLY A 138 9.75 9.86 -11.62
C GLY A 138 10.68 10.88 -10.94
N PRO A 139 10.24 11.50 -9.83
CA PRO A 139 11.08 12.42 -9.05
C PRO A 139 12.37 11.79 -8.52
N LEU A 140 12.35 10.50 -8.14
CA LEU A 140 13.57 9.80 -7.70
C LEU A 140 14.60 9.69 -8.83
N LEU A 141 14.18 9.27 -10.02
CA LEU A 141 15.07 9.12 -11.16
C LEU A 141 15.57 10.48 -11.66
N ALA A 142 14.71 11.49 -11.69
CA ALA A 142 15.12 12.84 -12.05
C ALA A 142 16.09 13.44 -11.03
N GLY A 143 15.79 13.32 -9.73
CA GLY A 143 16.66 13.78 -8.64
C GLY A 143 18.02 13.08 -8.61
N ALA A 144 18.08 11.82 -9.05
CA ALA A 144 19.32 11.07 -9.21
C ALA A 144 20.07 11.36 -10.53
N ASN A 145 19.60 12.29 -11.37
CA ASN A 145 20.12 12.56 -12.71
C ASN A 145 20.12 11.34 -13.65
N LEU A 146 19.20 10.40 -13.43
CA LEU A 146 18.98 9.22 -14.29
C LEU A 146 17.89 9.48 -15.33
N ALA A 147 17.10 10.54 -15.17
CA ALA A 147 16.11 11.03 -16.11
C ALA A 147 16.18 12.55 -16.22
N GLU A 148 15.86 13.10 -17.40
CA GLU A 148 15.88 14.56 -17.63
C GLU A 148 14.73 15.28 -16.94
N THR A 149 13.58 14.62 -16.79
CA THR A 149 12.38 15.17 -16.14
C THR A 149 11.66 14.09 -15.31
N ASN A 150 10.76 14.53 -14.44
CA ASN A 150 9.91 13.62 -13.66
C ASN A 150 9.07 12.72 -14.57
N GLU A 151 8.56 13.25 -15.68
CA GLU A 151 7.76 12.51 -16.66
C GLU A 151 8.60 11.46 -17.39
N ALA A 152 9.84 11.80 -17.75
CA ALA A 152 10.77 10.85 -18.36
C ALA A 152 11.10 9.71 -17.37
N GLY A 153 11.34 10.03 -16.09
CA GLY A 153 11.55 9.03 -15.05
C GLY A 153 10.32 8.14 -14.83
N ALA A 154 9.12 8.73 -14.76
CA ALA A 154 7.87 7.98 -14.62
C ALA A 154 7.63 7.03 -15.79
N LYS A 155 7.99 7.46 -17.01
CA LYS A 155 7.98 6.61 -18.19
C LYS A 155 8.97 5.44 -18.08
N MET A 156 10.19 5.68 -17.61
CA MET A 156 11.19 4.62 -17.42
C MET A 156 10.68 3.53 -16.44
N VAL A 157 10.01 3.93 -15.37
CA VAL A 157 9.40 2.96 -14.41
C VAL A 157 8.28 2.18 -15.07
N SER A 158 7.36 2.87 -15.76
CA SER A 158 6.28 2.21 -16.50
C SER A 158 6.82 1.20 -17.52
N ASP A 159 7.85 1.57 -18.28
CA ASP A 159 8.49 0.72 -19.29
C ASP A 159 9.20 -0.49 -18.64
N ALA A 160 9.84 -0.31 -17.48
CA ALA A 160 10.47 -1.39 -16.73
C ALA A 160 9.46 -2.42 -16.19
N ILE A 161 8.26 -1.97 -15.81
CA ILE A 161 7.16 -2.88 -15.42
C ILE A 161 6.60 -3.57 -16.67
N ALA A 162 6.25 -2.82 -17.70
CA ALA A 162 5.63 -3.34 -18.93
C ALA A 162 6.51 -4.36 -19.67
N SER A 163 7.84 -4.21 -19.58
CA SER A 163 8.81 -5.14 -20.19
C SER A 163 9.12 -6.38 -19.34
N GLY A 164 8.62 -6.48 -18.11
CA GLY A 164 8.91 -7.57 -17.18
C GLY A 164 10.25 -7.46 -16.44
N GLN A 165 11.06 -6.42 -16.71
CA GLN A 165 12.33 -6.19 -16.00
C GLN A 165 12.12 -6.02 -14.49
N ALA A 166 11.04 -5.32 -14.09
CA ALA A 166 10.69 -5.17 -12.68
C ALA A 166 10.39 -6.52 -12.01
N LEU A 167 9.66 -7.41 -12.70
CA LEU A 167 9.34 -8.75 -12.19
C LEU A 167 10.59 -9.63 -12.04
N GLU A 168 11.51 -9.55 -13.00
CA GLU A 168 12.78 -10.27 -12.93
C GLU A 168 13.60 -9.83 -11.71
N ARG A 169 13.75 -8.51 -11.49
CA ARG A 169 14.46 -7.97 -10.33
C ARG A 169 13.78 -8.33 -9.01
N PHE A 170 12.45 -8.34 -8.98
CA PHE A 170 11.68 -8.80 -7.83
C PHE A 170 11.97 -10.28 -7.49
N GLY A 171 12.01 -11.15 -8.51
CA GLY A 171 12.38 -12.56 -8.32
C GLY A 171 13.83 -12.76 -7.84
N GLN A 172 14.77 -11.96 -8.36
CA GLN A 172 16.16 -11.95 -7.88
C GLN A 172 16.23 -11.52 -6.42
N MET A 173 15.52 -10.45 -6.03
CA MET A 173 15.46 -9.99 -4.64
C MET A 173 14.92 -11.08 -3.70
N ILE A 174 13.79 -11.72 -4.06
CA ILE A 174 13.19 -12.81 -3.28
C ILE A 174 14.19 -13.95 -3.06
N THR A 175 14.84 -14.40 -4.14
CA THR A 175 15.83 -15.49 -4.07
C THR A 175 17.03 -15.10 -3.21
N ALA A 176 17.57 -13.91 -3.41
CA ALA A 176 18.73 -13.40 -2.65
C ALA A 176 18.41 -13.21 -1.16
N MET A 177 17.14 -12.99 -0.81
CA MET A 177 16.64 -12.92 0.56
C MET A 177 16.28 -14.29 1.17
N GLY A 178 16.54 -15.40 0.46
CA GLY A 178 16.30 -16.77 0.93
C GLY A 178 14.92 -17.33 0.60
N GLY A 179 14.16 -16.65 -0.25
CA GLY A 179 12.90 -17.15 -0.79
C GLY A 179 13.07 -18.17 -1.93
N PRO A 180 11.97 -18.72 -2.47
CA PRO A 180 12.01 -19.75 -3.52
C PRO A 180 12.51 -19.20 -4.87
N LEU A 181 13.42 -19.94 -5.52
CA LEU A 181 14.04 -19.55 -6.81
C LEU A 181 13.04 -19.31 -7.94
N ALA A 182 11.95 -20.07 -7.98
CA ALA A 182 10.90 -19.99 -9.00
C ALA A 182 9.60 -19.38 -8.45
N PHE A 183 9.70 -18.53 -7.41
CA PHE A 183 8.52 -17.92 -6.78
C PHE A 183 7.67 -17.17 -7.80
N ILE A 184 8.30 -16.33 -8.62
CA ILE A 184 7.57 -15.50 -9.58
C ILE A 184 6.85 -16.33 -10.63
N ASP A 185 7.38 -17.50 -11.03
CA ASP A 185 6.80 -18.39 -12.05
C ASP A 185 5.49 -19.03 -11.60
N ASN A 186 5.39 -19.37 -10.31
CA ASN A 186 4.20 -19.98 -9.74
C ASN A 186 3.99 -19.53 -8.28
N PRO A 187 3.51 -18.29 -8.05
CA PRO A 187 3.34 -17.75 -6.71
C PRO A 187 2.35 -18.56 -5.87
N SER A 188 1.29 -19.10 -6.49
CA SER A 188 0.26 -19.88 -5.78
C SER A 188 0.77 -21.18 -5.19
N ARG A 189 1.91 -21.70 -5.67
CA ARG A 189 2.58 -22.85 -5.05
C ARG A 189 3.18 -22.52 -3.67
N TYR A 190 3.53 -21.25 -3.44
CA TYR A 190 4.31 -20.83 -2.27
C TYR A 190 3.52 -19.95 -1.31
N LEU A 191 2.55 -19.20 -1.83
CA LEU A 191 1.68 -18.34 -1.03
C LEU A 191 0.64 -19.19 -0.29
N PRO A 192 0.41 -18.93 1.01
CA PRO A 192 -0.57 -19.66 1.77
C PRO A 192 -1.99 -19.27 1.32
N GLU A 193 -2.90 -20.24 1.36
CA GLU A 193 -4.30 -20.08 0.94
C GLU A 193 -5.24 -20.32 2.12
N ALA A 194 -6.27 -19.47 2.23
CA ALA A 194 -7.27 -19.58 3.28
C ALA A 194 -8.17 -20.81 3.07
N THR A 195 -8.73 -21.34 4.16
CA THR A 195 -9.60 -22.53 4.12
C THR A 195 -11.05 -22.21 3.75
N VAL A 196 -11.47 -20.95 3.91
CA VAL A 196 -12.81 -20.48 3.59
C VAL A 196 -12.70 -19.31 2.62
N ILE A 197 -13.17 -19.51 1.39
CA ILE A 197 -13.18 -18.50 0.33
C ILE A 197 -14.62 -18.34 -0.14
N ARG A 198 -15.19 -17.14 0.01
CA ARG A 198 -16.61 -16.88 -0.30
C ARG A 198 -16.82 -15.50 -0.90
N GLU A 199 -17.78 -15.38 -1.81
CA GLU A 199 -18.20 -14.09 -2.33
C GLU A 199 -19.08 -13.34 -1.31
N ILE A 200 -18.78 -12.06 -1.13
CA ILE A 200 -19.64 -11.10 -0.45
C ILE A 200 -20.41 -10.37 -1.53
N THR A 201 -21.73 -10.56 -1.58
CA THR A 201 -22.58 -10.03 -2.66
C THR A 201 -23.29 -8.75 -2.24
N SER A 202 -23.79 -7.92 -3.14
CA SER A 202 -24.58 -6.73 -2.80
C SER A 202 -26.05 -7.07 -2.51
N GLN A 203 -26.65 -6.45 -1.50
CA GLN A 203 -28.09 -6.57 -1.23
C GLN A 203 -28.96 -5.71 -2.17
N ASN A 204 -28.36 -4.67 -2.76
CA ASN A 204 -29.02 -3.68 -3.58
C ASN A 204 -28.33 -3.55 -4.94
N ALA A 205 -29.10 -3.25 -5.98
CA ALA A 205 -28.52 -2.85 -7.26
C ALA A 205 -28.20 -1.35 -7.25
N GLY A 206 -27.12 -0.94 -7.91
CA GLY A 206 -26.70 0.46 -7.98
C GLY A 206 -25.26 0.62 -8.41
N TYR A 207 -24.62 1.68 -7.92
CA TYR A 207 -23.21 1.96 -8.12
C TYR A 207 -22.52 2.05 -6.76
N VAL A 208 -21.25 1.65 -6.69
CA VAL A 208 -20.43 1.88 -5.50
C VAL A 208 -20.11 3.37 -5.42
N THR A 209 -20.67 4.07 -4.44
CA THR A 209 -20.57 5.53 -4.29
C THR A 209 -19.66 5.98 -3.16
N GLY A 210 -19.24 5.06 -2.29
CA GLY A 210 -18.33 5.36 -1.20
C GLY A 210 -17.75 4.08 -0.61
N MET A 211 -16.56 4.20 -0.03
CA MET A 211 -15.91 3.15 0.74
C MET A 211 -15.30 3.72 2.00
N ASP A 212 -15.51 3.03 3.10
CA ASP A 212 -14.76 3.23 4.33
C ASP A 212 -13.52 2.32 4.34
N GLY A 213 -12.38 2.88 3.93
CA GLY A 213 -11.12 2.13 3.88
C GLY A 213 -10.61 1.69 5.26
N GLU A 214 -10.95 2.44 6.32
CA GLU A 214 -10.57 2.09 7.68
C GLU A 214 -11.33 0.85 8.15
N THR A 215 -12.65 0.81 7.93
CA THR A 215 -13.46 -0.39 8.22
C THR A 215 -13.02 -1.60 7.39
N LEU A 216 -12.63 -1.41 6.12
CA LEU A 216 -12.07 -2.50 5.29
C LEU A 216 -10.74 -3.03 5.86
N GLY A 217 -9.84 -2.13 6.28
CA GLY A 217 -8.59 -2.51 6.94
C GLY A 217 -8.82 -3.26 8.24
N LEU A 218 -9.75 -2.78 9.08
CA LEU A 218 -10.15 -3.46 10.31
C LEU A 218 -10.76 -4.84 10.04
N ALA A 219 -11.51 -5.03 8.94
CA ALA A 219 -12.02 -6.34 8.57
C ALA A 219 -10.88 -7.35 8.32
N VAL A 220 -9.78 -6.92 7.69
CA VAL A 220 -8.58 -7.77 7.52
C VAL A 220 -7.89 -8.06 8.85
N VAL A 221 -7.83 -7.10 9.77
CA VAL A 221 -7.31 -7.32 11.13
C VAL A 221 -8.16 -8.35 11.88
N GLU A 222 -9.49 -8.24 11.81
CA GLU A 222 -10.42 -9.19 12.43
C GLU A 222 -10.32 -10.60 11.83
N LEU A 223 -10.01 -10.72 10.53
CA LEU A 223 -9.73 -12.00 9.88
C LEU A 223 -8.42 -12.65 10.38
N GLY A 224 -7.50 -11.87 10.96
CA GLY A 224 -6.17 -12.31 11.40
C GLY A 224 -5.02 -11.90 10.47
N GLY A 225 -5.29 -11.10 9.43
CA GLY A 225 -4.28 -10.58 8.49
C GLY A 225 -3.50 -9.37 9.03
N GLY A 226 -3.85 -8.92 10.24
CA GLY A 226 -3.18 -7.83 10.94
C GLY A 226 -3.07 -8.11 12.43
N ARG A 227 -2.47 -7.17 13.16
CA ARG A 227 -2.29 -7.26 14.62
C ARG A 227 -3.25 -6.33 15.34
N LYS A 228 -3.86 -6.81 16.41
CA LYS A 228 -4.58 -5.96 17.39
C LYS A 228 -3.62 -5.51 18.50
N VAL A 229 -2.67 -6.38 18.85
CA VAL A 229 -1.57 -6.10 19.76
C VAL A 229 -0.25 -6.62 19.19
N GLU A 230 0.88 -6.08 19.64
CA GLU A 230 2.22 -6.36 19.08
C GLU A 230 2.57 -7.86 19.03
N THR A 231 2.06 -8.65 19.97
CA THR A 231 2.35 -10.09 20.09
C THR A 231 1.53 -10.99 19.16
N ASP A 232 0.55 -10.45 18.44
CA ASP A 232 -0.32 -11.26 17.58
C ASP A 232 0.45 -11.89 16.41
N VAL A 233 0.13 -13.16 16.15
CA VAL A 233 0.62 -13.90 14.99
C VAL A 233 -0.33 -13.65 13.84
N ILE A 234 0.21 -13.10 12.74
CA ILE A 234 -0.55 -12.85 11.52
C ILE A 234 -0.75 -14.16 10.76
N ASP A 235 -1.97 -14.41 10.30
CA ASP A 235 -2.27 -15.40 9.26
C ASP A 235 -2.13 -14.73 7.89
N PRO A 236 -1.09 -15.02 7.09
CA PRO A 236 -0.88 -14.32 5.82
C PRO A 236 -1.87 -14.74 4.73
N SER A 237 -2.63 -15.82 4.93
CA SER A 237 -3.53 -16.40 3.94
C SER A 237 -4.88 -15.68 3.83
N VAL A 238 -5.25 -14.91 4.87
CA VAL A 238 -6.55 -14.27 4.99
C VAL A 238 -6.56 -12.85 4.42
N GLY A 239 -7.76 -12.35 4.11
CA GLY A 239 -7.96 -10.99 3.62
C GLY A 239 -9.17 -10.88 2.71
N LEU A 240 -9.15 -9.85 1.86
CA LEU A 240 -10.18 -9.56 0.86
C LEU A 240 -9.52 -9.51 -0.51
N SER A 241 -10.19 -10.06 -1.53
CA SER A 241 -9.78 -9.95 -2.93
C SER A 241 -10.96 -9.55 -3.79
N ASN A 242 -10.71 -9.13 -5.03
CA ASN A 242 -11.74 -8.68 -5.97
C ASN A 242 -12.68 -7.63 -5.36
N VAL A 243 -12.15 -6.74 -4.52
CA VAL A 243 -12.93 -5.66 -3.93
C VAL A 243 -13.41 -4.76 -5.06
N ALA A 244 -14.73 -4.51 -5.10
CA ALA A 244 -15.37 -3.65 -6.07
C ALA A 244 -14.75 -2.24 -6.00
N ARG A 245 -14.73 -1.53 -7.13
CA ARG A 245 -14.13 -0.19 -7.22
C ARG A 245 -15.18 0.90 -7.07
N LEU A 246 -14.78 2.08 -6.60
CA LEU A 246 -15.64 3.28 -6.63
C LEU A 246 -16.10 3.54 -8.07
N GLY A 247 -17.37 3.90 -8.21
CA GLY A 247 -18.02 4.09 -9.52
C GLY A 247 -18.46 2.80 -10.21
N ALA A 248 -18.06 1.61 -9.73
CA ALA A 248 -18.46 0.35 -10.34
C ALA A 248 -19.97 0.11 -10.20
N LYS A 249 -20.61 -0.36 -11.27
CA LYS A 249 -22.01 -0.78 -11.27
C LYS A 249 -22.12 -2.19 -10.68
N VAL A 250 -23.04 -2.38 -9.74
CA VAL A 250 -23.32 -3.67 -9.11
C VAL A 250 -24.80 -4.02 -9.22
N ALA A 251 -25.09 -5.28 -9.54
CA ALA A 251 -26.44 -5.81 -9.48
C ALA A 251 -26.77 -6.26 -8.05
N LYS A 252 -28.07 -6.43 -7.75
CA LYS A 252 -28.47 -7.18 -6.55
C LYS A 252 -27.95 -8.62 -6.67
N GLY A 253 -27.22 -9.09 -5.67
CA GLY A 253 -26.50 -10.36 -5.71
C GLY A 253 -25.13 -10.31 -6.41
N GLY A 254 -24.73 -9.17 -6.99
CA GLY A 254 -23.40 -9.02 -7.61
C GLY A 254 -22.29 -8.92 -6.57
N VAL A 255 -21.08 -9.34 -6.92
CA VAL A 255 -19.94 -9.41 -5.98
C VAL A 255 -19.44 -8.01 -5.59
N LEU A 256 -19.23 -7.81 -4.29
CA LEU A 256 -18.58 -6.64 -3.70
C LEU A 256 -17.12 -6.92 -3.32
N ALA A 257 -16.83 -8.14 -2.87
CA ALA A 257 -15.50 -8.64 -2.55
C ALA A 257 -15.55 -10.17 -2.44
N VAL A 258 -14.40 -10.81 -2.39
CA VAL A 258 -14.23 -12.21 -2.02
C VAL A 258 -13.45 -12.24 -0.71
N VAL A 259 -14.06 -12.80 0.34
CA VAL A 259 -13.41 -13.00 1.63
C VAL A 259 -12.60 -14.28 1.64
N HIS A 260 -11.38 -14.18 2.17
CA HIS A 260 -10.47 -15.28 2.46
C HIS A 260 -10.31 -15.36 3.98
N ALA A 261 -10.80 -16.42 4.60
CA ALA A 261 -10.79 -16.58 6.05
C ALA A 261 -10.33 -17.98 6.46
N SER A 262 -9.79 -18.10 7.67
CA SER A 262 -9.39 -19.38 8.25
C SER A 262 -10.58 -20.19 8.81
N ARG A 263 -11.72 -19.54 9.06
CA ARG A 263 -12.93 -20.15 9.63
C ARG A 263 -14.22 -19.47 9.13
N PRO A 264 -15.36 -20.20 9.05
CA PRO A 264 -16.63 -19.66 8.58
C PRO A 264 -17.12 -18.46 9.40
N GLU A 265 -16.94 -18.47 10.73
CA GLU A 265 -17.46 -17.42 11.61
C GLU A 265 -16.73 -16.09 11.38
N LEU A 266 -15.43 -16.14 11.09
CA LEU A 266 -14.64 -14.96 10.74
C LEU A 266 -15.06 -14.41 9.38
N ALA A 267 -15.37 -15.29 8.42
CA ALA A 267 -15.88 -14.87 7.13
C ALA A 267 -17.27 -14.21 7.25
N ASP A 268 -18.13 -14.66 8.16
CA ASP A 268 -19.44 -14.04 8.42
C ASP A 268 -19.29 -12.64 9.03
N GLN A 269 -18.33 -12.45 9.93
CA GLN A 269 -18.01 -11.14 10.52
C GLN A 269 -17.46 -10.18 9.46
N ALA A 270 -16.47 -10.62 8.68
CA ALA A 270 -15.90 -9.82 7.60
C ALA A 270 -16.95 -9.44 6.54
N GLU A 271 -17.88 -10.34 6.21
CA GLU A 271 -19.00 -10.04 5.31
C GLU A 271 -19.83 -8.86 5.82
N GLN A 272 -20.17 -8.82 7.11
CA GLN A 272 -20.92 -7.71 7.71
C GLN A 272 -20.14 -6.40 7.64
N MET A 273 -18.84 -6.43 7.95
CA MET A 273 -17.98 -5.25 7.91
C MET A 273 -17.82 -4.70 6.48
N VAL A 274 -17.60 -5.57 5.49
CA VAL A 274 -17.48 -5.15 4.07
C VAL A 274 -18.79 -4.53 3.57
N ARG A 275 -19.93 -5.11 3.92
CA ARG A 275 -21.25 -4.54 3.56
C ARG A 275 -21.48 -3.18 4.21
N ALA A 276 -21.01 -2.97 5.44
CA ALA A 276 -21.10 -1.69 6.12
C ALA A 276 -20.12 -0.65 5.52
N ALA A 277 -18.94 -1.08 5.09
CA ALA A 277 -17.92 -0.22 4.52
C ALA A 277 -18.24 0.28 3.11
N ILE A 278 -18.95 -0.50 2.30
CA ILE A 278 -19.24 -0.18 0.90
C ILE A 278 -20.64 0.41 0.75
N THR A 279 -20.71 1.68 0.33
CA THR A 279 -21.98 2.38 0.09
C THR A 279 -22.44 2.20 -1.34
N ILE A 280 -23.69 1.77 -1.52
CA ILE A 280 -24.34 1.65 -2.84
C ILE A 280 -25.37 2.75 -3.03
N GLY A 281 -25.21 3.52 -4.12
CA GLY A 281 -26.08 4.62 -4.50
C GLY A 281 -26.70 4.47 -5.89
N PRO A 282 -27.67 5.32 -6.25
CA PRO A 282 -28.41 5.20 -7.51
C PRO A 282 -27.65 5.68 -8.76
N LYS A 283 -26.55 6.42 -8.59
CA LYS A 283 -25.74 6.99 -9.67
C LYS A 283 -24.26 6.78 -9.39
N ALA A 284 -23.46 6.66 -10.46
CA ALA A 284 -22.01 6.64 -10.35
C ALA A 284 -21.51 7.96 -9.75
N VAL A 285 -20.41 7.89 -9.00
CA VAL A 285 -19.67 9.04 -8.49
C VAL A 285 -18.46 9.32 -9.37
N ASP A 286 -18.03 10.57 -9.39
CA ASP A 286 -16.73 10.93 -9.94
C ASP A 286 -15.65 10.37 -9.01
N VAL A 287 -14.80 9.49 -9.56
CA VAL A 287 -13.71 8.87 -8.80
C VAL A 287 -12.62 9.93 -8.60
N PRO A 288 -12.13 10.16 -7.37
CA PRO A 288 -11.03 11.07 -7.13
C PRO A 288 -9.78 10.70 -7.95
N PRO A 289 -8.95 11.69 -8.32
CA PRO A 289 -7.68 11.40 -8.98
C PRO A 289 -6.77 10.60 -8.05
N LEU A 290 -5.95 9.71 -8.60
CA LEU A 290 -4.99 8.91 -7.81
C LEU A 290 -3.95 9.79 -7.11
N ILE A 291 -3.55 10.89 -7.76
CA ILE A 291 -2.57 11.86 -7.25
C ILE A 291 -3.30 13.20 -7.14
N HIS A 292 -3.38 13.72 -5.92
CA HIS A 292 -4.06 14.98 -5.61
C HIS A 292 -3.12 16.18 -5.70
N ASP A 293 -1.86 16.00 -5.30
CA ASP A 293 -0.87 17.08 -5.26
C ASP A 293 0.57 16.54 -5.21
N ILE A 294 1.53 17.43 -5.48
CA ILE A 294 2.97 17.17 -5.35
C ILE A 294 3.61 18.33 -4.58
N VAL A 295 4.36 18.00 -3.52
CA VAL A 295 5.08 18.95 -2.66
C VAL A 295 6.58 18.73 -2.84
N HIS A 296 7.32 19.82 -3.08
CA HIS A 296 8.75 19.84 -3.37
C HIS A 296 9.55 20.59 -2.31
#